data_AF-A0A7X3KIE5-F1
#
_entry.id   AF-A0A7X3KIE5-F1
#
_cell.length_a   1.000
_cell.length_b   1.000
_cell.length_c   1.000
_cell.angle_alpha   90.00
_cell.angle_beta   90.00
_cell.angle_gamma   90.00
#
_symmetry.space_group_name_H-M   'P 1'
#
loop_
_entity.id
_entity.type
_entity.pdbx_description
1 polymer ?
#
loop_
_entity_poly.entity_id
_entity_poly.type
_entity_poly.pdbx_seq_one_letter_code
_entity_poly.pdbx_strand_id
1 'polypeptide(L)'
;MYNFEAIEEQPNLHNSSLILSIDIGVGVEIAQFRGSLLGLFGEPNYKASNIENAFQYTISAMDTAGETYMFTVYEGASGLGIGGQSNDPATLLAAKAFIEYVKHAPPAEYEEKLVYSDTGSTIRYGCKDGVGYFNECLPFADVAPTVGELPQIAPNQLDELTGIDFSNIADEDERWFWKKDLLNFSSIHFPTIRDLMRKDVSRGRANPISLEQLREIARVDGFEAVFGAQSAEMALVSLVSVWAWHTTEGKATKKKKLDCTSFAWTISRAVYGLYGGNFNKNHARANALFEAYEDKISSPEDTLRFFYAVLDIFKLKRLKVE
;
A
#
# COMPACT_ATOMS: atom_id res chain seq x y z
N MET A 1 -15.52 -9.50 38.22
CA MET A 1 -16.21 -10.31 37.19
C MET A 1 -17.14 -9.37 36.47
N TYR A 2 -17.16 -9.41 35.14
CA TYR A 2 -17.99 -8.51 34.32
C TYR A 2 -19.06 -9.33 33.60
N ASN A 3 -20.24 -8.73 33.43
CA ASN A 3 -21.23 -9.17 32.46
C ASN A 3 -21.03 -8.35 31.18
N PHE A 4 -20.89 -9.01 30.04
CA PHE A 4 -20.63 -8.36 28.75
C PHE A 4 -21.85 -8.44 27.84
N GLU A 5 -22.18 -7.32 27.20
CA GLU A 5 -23.29 -7.22 26.25
C GLU A 5 -22.84 -6.40 25.04
N ALA A 6 -23.22 -6.84 23.84
CA ALA A 6 -23.11 -6.03 22.64
C ALA A 6 -24.35 -5.15 22.51
N ILE A 7 -24.15 -3.86 22.31
CA ILE A 7 -25.24 -2.86 22.31
C ILE A 7 -25.29 -2.12 20.98
N GLU A 8 -26.49 -1.77 20.53
CA GLU A 8 -26.70 -1.07 19.25
C GLU A 8 -26.26 0.39 19.29
N GLU A 9 -26.32 1.01 20.46
CA GLU A 9 -26.01 2.42 20.64
C GLU A 9 -24.52 2.65 20.41
N GLN A 10 -24.17 3.51 19.45
CA GLN A 10 -22.81 4.03 19.37
C GLN A 10 -22.70 5.13 20.43
N PRO A 11 -21.94 4.92 21.52
CA PRO A 11 -21.67 6.00 22.44
C PRO A 11 -21.07 7.18 21.66
N ASN A 12 -21.36 8.40 22.10
CA ASN A 12 -20.70 9.61 21.62
C ASN A 12 -19.22 9.55 21.99
N LEU A 13 -18.46 8.73 21.27
CA LEU A 13 -17.03 8.48 21.41
C LEU A 13 -16.25 9.55 20.64
N HIS A 14 -16.65 10.82 20.77
CA HIS A 14 -16.02 11.95 20.10
C HIS A 14 -14.50 12.09 20.38
N ASN A 15 -13.96 11.31 21.34
CA ASN A 15 -12.52 11.17 21.64
C ASN A 15 -12.09 9.70 21.88
N SER A 16 -12.73 8.70 21.25
CA SER A 16 -12.17 7.33 21.35
C SER A 16 -10.82 7.24 20.65
N SER A 17 -9.89 6.58 21.33
CA SER A 17 -8.56 6.25 20.81
C SER A 17 -8.32 4.76 21.01
N LEU A 18 -7.34 4.19 20.30
CA LEU A 18 -6.86 2.85 20.60
C LEU A 18 -6.35 2.82 22.04
N ILE A 19 -7.03 2.09 22.92
CA ILE A 19 -6.64 1.93 24.32
C ILE A 19 -5.90 0.61 24.56
N LEU A 20 -6.12 -0.38 23.69
CA LEU A 20 -5.49 -1.70 23.81
C LEU A 20 -5.42 -2.38 22.45
N SER A 21 -4.21 -2.76 22.04
CA SER A 21 -4.00 -3.72 20.97
C SER A 21 -4.26 -5.13 21.50
N ILE A 22 -4.97 -5.95 20.74
CA ILE A 22 -5.21 -7.34 21.11
C ILE A 22 -4.00 -8.15 20.63
N ASP A 23 -3.17 -8.62 21.57
CA ASP A 23 -2.03 -9.49 21.27
C ASP A 23 -2.52 -10.89 20.89
N ILE A 24 -2.81 -11.05 19.61
CA ILE A 24 -3.14 -12.30 18.92
C ILE A 24 -2.40 -12.33 17.57
N GLY A 25 -2.22 -13.53 17.02
CA GLY A 25 -1.62 -13.71 15.69
C GLY A 25 -2.40 -13.01 14.57
N VAL A 26 -1.88 -13.11 13.36
CA VAL A 26 -2.48 -12.51 12.16
C VAL A 26 -3.31 -13.53 11.38
N GLY A 27 -4.37 -13.07 10.72
CA GLY A 27 -5.13 -13.91 9.80
C GLY A 27 -5.99 -14.97 10.50
N VAL A 28 -5.42 -16.16 10.76
CA VAL A 28 -6.16 -17.31 11.31
C VAL A 28 -6.64 -17.04 12.74
N GLU A 29 -5.79 -16.48 13.59
CA GLU A 29 -6.13 -16.16 14.98
C GLU A 29 -7.16 -15.02 15.05
N ILE A 30 -7.06 -14.03 14.14
CA ILE A 30 -8.07 -12.97 14.01
C ILE A 30 -9.42 -13.58 13.60
N ALA A 31 -9.41 -14.51 12.63
CA ALA A 31 -10.62 -15.20 12.22
C ALA A 31 -11.26 -15.98 13.38
N GLN A 32 -10.44 -16.68 14.18
CA GLN A 32 -10.91 -17.40 15.36
C GLN A 32 -11.48 -16.49 16.44
N PHE A 33 -10.83 -15.35 16.69
CA PHE A 33 -11.34 -14.36 17.64
C PHE A 33 -12.68 -13.77 17.16
N ARG A 34 -12.80 -13.43 15.86
CA ARG A 34 -14.06 -12.95 15.27
C ARG A 34 -15.16 -14.01 15.33
N GLY A 35 -14.86 -15.29 15.10
CA GLY A 35 -15.80 -16.38 15.30
C GLY A 35 -16.32 -16.46 16.74
N SER A 36 -15.43 -16.22 17.72
CA SER A 36 -15.79 -16.20 19.14
C SER A 36 -16.69 -15.01 19.48
N LEU A 37 -16.42 -13.83 18.92
CA LEU A 37 -17.32 -12.67 19.02
C LEU A 37 -18.71 -12.98 18.46
N LEU A 38 -18.78 -13.56 17.25
CA LEU A 38 -20.05 -13.94 16.62
C LEU A 38 -20.84 -14.95 17.47
N GLY A 39 -20.16 -15.94 18.06
CA GLY A 39 -20.80 -16.93 18.92
C GLY A 39 -21.34 -16.35 20.23
N LEU A 40 -20.67 -15.33 20.78
CA LEU A 40 -21.07 -14.67 22.02
C LEU A 40 -22.14 -13.58 21.81
N PHE A 41 -22.02 -12.80 20.74
CA PHE A 41 -22.71 -11.52 20.59
C PHE A 41 -23.53 -11.38 19.30
N GLY A 42 -23.46 -12.35 18.38
CA GLY A 42 -24.09 -12.22 17.06
C GLY A 42 -23.34 -11.26 16.15
N GLU A 43 -24.03 -10.68 15.16
CA GLU A 43 -23.42 -9.78 14.17
C GLU A 43 -22.95 -8.43 14.77
N PRO A 44 -21.88 -7.83 14.23
CA PRO A 44 -21.38 -6.53 14.67
C PRO A 44 -22.31 -5.37 14.28
N ASN A 45 -22.19 -4.25 15.00
CA ASN A 45 -22.86 -2.99 14.68
C ASN A 45 -22.47 -2.41 13.32
N TYR A 46 -21.23 -2.67 12.91
CA TYR A 46 -20.66 -2.23 11.65
C TYR A 46 -19.89 -3.36 10.99
N LYS A 47 -20.02 -3.45 9.67
CA LYS A 47 -19.31 -4.41 8.83
C LYS A 47 -19.06 -3.79 7.46
N ALA A 48 -17.88 -4.04 6.89
CA ALA A 48 -17.54 -3.63 5.53
C ALA A 48 -16.78 -4.73 4.80
N SER A 49 -16.65 -4.57 3.48
CA SER A 49 -15.83 -5.44 2.65
C SER A 49 -14.34 -5.07 2.68
N ASN A 50 -13.96 -3.92 3.25
CA ASN A 50 -12.56 -3.52 3.37
C ASN A 50 -11.95 -4.18 4.61
N ILE A 51 -10.89 -4.97 4.46
CA ILE A 51 -10.26 -5.65 5.60
C ILE A 51 -9.63 -4.68 6.60
N GLU A 52 -9.18 -3.51 6.12
CA GLU A 52 -8.61 -2.46 6.98
C GLU A 52 -9.66 -1.71 7.82
N ASN A 53 -10.94 -2.10 7.69
CA ASN A 53 -12.07 -1.60 8.46
C ASN A 53 -13.20 -2.64 8.45
N ALA A 54 -12.88 -3.88 8.81
CA ALA A 54 -13.74 -5.03 8.48
C ALA A 54 -15.02 -5.08 9.31
N PHE A 55 -14.94 -4.79 10.61
CA PHE A 55 -16.08 -4.80 11.52
C PHE A 55 -15.84 -3.96 12.79
N GLN A 56 -16.93 -3.64 13.50
CA GLN A 56 -16.89 -3.07 14.85
C GLN A 56 -18.09 -3.51 15.69
N TYR A 57 -17.82 -3.91 16.95
CA TYR A 57 -18.80 -4.06 18.03
C TYR A 57 -18.69 -2.89 19.01
N THR A 58 -19.80 -2.49 19.61
CA THR A 58 -19.83 -1.72 20.85
C THR A 58 -20.17 -2.66 22.00
N ILE A 59 -19.30 -2.71 23.01
CA ILE A 59 -19.43 -3.58 24.18
C ILE A 59 -19.71 -2.75 25.42
N SER A 60 -20.72 -3.17 26.17
CA SER A 60 -21.00 -2.76 27.54
C SER A 60 -20.48 -3.83 28.49
N ALA A 61 -19.68 -3.44 29.48
CA ALA A 61 -19.17 -4.29 30.54
C ALA A 61 -19.70 -3.78 31.88
N MET A 62 -20.59 -4.54 32.51
CA MET A 62 -21.13 -4.22 33.83
C MET A 62 -20.43 -5.03 34.91
N ASP A 63 -19.91 -4.37 35.94
CA ASP A 63 -19.28 -5.06 37.07
C ASP A 63 -20.31 -5.53 38.12
N THR A 64 -19.82 -6.18 39.17
CA THR A 64 -20.69 -6.69 40.26
C THR A 64 -21.30 -5.59 41.13
N ALA A 65 -20.80 -4.36 41.06
CA ALA A 65 -21.36 -3.20 41.76
C ALA A 65 -22.43 -2.49 40.91
N GLY A 66 -22.59 -2.85 39.63
CA GLY A 66 -23.52 -2.24 38.69
C GLY A 66 -22.90 -1.09 37.88
N GLU A 67 -21.59 -0.84 38.03
CA GLU A 67 -20.88 0.16 37.23
C GLU A 67 -20.67 -0.37 35.81
N THR A 68 -20.92 0.50 34.82
CA THR A 68 -20.88 0.13 33.41
C THR A 68 -19.76 0.85 32.68
N TYR A 69 -18.97 0.08 31.92
CA TYR A 69 -17.87 0.55 31.10
C TYR A 69 -18.14 0.23 29.64
N MET A 70 -17.89 1.19 28.75
CA MET A 70 -18.15 1.02 27.31
C MET A 70 -16.88 1.14 26.50
N PHE A 71 -16.70 0.24 25.54
CA PHE A 71 -15.58 0.25 24.60
C PHE A 71 -16.00 -0.37 23.28
N THR A 72 -15.23 -0.10 22.22
CA THR A 72 -15.43 -0.74 20.91
C THR A 72 -14.39 -1.81 20.66
N VAL A 73 -14.76 -2.83 19.91
CA VAL A 73 -13.86 -3.88 19.44
C VAL A 73 -13.94 -3.90 17.93
N TYR A 74 -12.83 -3.71 17.24
CA TYR A 74 -12.82 -3.54 15.78
C TYR A 74 -11.63 -4.23 15.12
N GLU A 75 -11.75 -4.50 13.83
CA GLU A 75 -10.64 -4.90 12.96
C GLU A 75 -10.32 -3.75 12.00
N GLY A 76 -9.14 -3.16 12.16
CA GLY A 76 -8.64 -2.05 11.36
C GLY A 76 -7.36 -2.41 10.58
N ALA A 77 -6.73 -1.42 9.95
CA ALA A 77 -5.49 -1.60 9.17
C ALA A 77 -4.35 -2.32 9.93
N SER A 78 -4.27 -2.12 11.25
CA SER A 78 -3.27 -2.77 12.12
C SER A 78 -3.77 -4.08 12.76
N GLY A 79 -4.90 -4.63 12.34
CA GLY A 79 -5.55 -5.79 12.94
C GLY A 79 -6.57 -5.41 14.03
N LEU A 80 -6.75 -6.29 15.02
CA LEU A 80 -7.74 -6.08 16.08
C LEU A 80 -7.31 -5.01 17.10
N GLY A 81 -8.25 -4.13 17.41
CA GLY A 81 -8.08 -3.09 18.43
C GLY A 81 -9.29 -2.94 19.32
N ILE A 82 -9.04 -2.41 20.52
CA ILE A 82 -10.09 -1.91 21.41
C ILE A 82 -10.01 -0.38 21.47
N GLY A 83 -11.12 0.26 21.12
CA GLY A 83 -11.30 1.71 21.20
C GLY A 83 -12.01 2.11 22.49
N GLY A 84 -11.61 3.23 23.07
CA GLY A 84 -12.25 3.76 24.27
C GLY A 84 -11.65 5.07 24.75
N GLN A 85 -12.02 5.49 25.95
CA GLN A 85 -11.44 6.67 26.60
C GLN A 85 -10.10 6.29 27.24
N SER A 86 -8.98 6.80 26.70
CA SER A 86 -7.62 6.43 27.10
C SER A 86 -7.24 6.87 28.52
N ASN A 87 -7.99 7.80 29.11
CA ASN A 87 -7.80 8.30 30.46
C ASN A 87 -8.67 7.58 31.52
N ASP A 88 -9.35 6.48 31.17
CA ASP A 88 -10.12 5.66 32.12
C ASP A 88 -9.47 4.28 32.36
N PRO A 89 -8.73 4.12 33.47
CA PRO A 89 -8.12 2.84 33.84
C PRO A 89 -9.13 1.71 34.06
N ALA A 90 -10.36 2.01 34.47
CA ALA A 90 -11.39 1.00 34.74
C ALA A 90 -11.89 0.38 33.43
N THR A 91 -12.12 1.20 32.40
CA THR A 91 -12.43 0.72 31.04
C THR A 91 -11.30 -0.17 30.49
N LEU A 92 -10.03 0.18 30.72
CA LEU A 92 -8.91 -0.67 30.29
C LEU A 92 -8.89 -2.05 30.99
N LEU A 93 -9.24 -2.10 32.28
CA LEU A 93 -9.35 -3.36 33.02
C LEU A 93 -10.51 -4.22 32.51
N ALA A 94 -11.67 -3.59 32.25
CA ALA A 94 -12.82 -4.27 31.65
C ALA A 94 -12.49 -4.83 30.25
N ALA A 95 -11.78 -4.05 29.42
CA ALA A 95 -11.32 -4.46 28.09
C ALA A 95 -10.35 -5.66 28.14
N LYS A 96 -9.41 -5.69 29.09
CA LYS A 96 -8.52 -6.85 29.28
C LYS A 96 -9.29 -8.10 29.69
N ALA A 97 -10.25 -7.96 30.61
CA ALA A 97 -11.11 -9.07 31.01
C ALA A 97 -11.98 -9.58 29.85
N PHE A 98 -12.44 -8.67 28.99
CA PHE A 98 -13.19 -9.01 27.78
C PHE A 98 -12.37 -9.84 26.80
N ILE A 99 -11.11 -9.47 26.54
CA ILE A 99 -10.24 -10.26 25.64
C ILE A 99 -10.11 -11.70 26.13
N GLU A 100 -9.84 -11.88 27.43
CA GLU A 100 -9.73 -13.22 28.01
C GLU A 100 -11.05 -13.97 27.95
N TYR A 101 -12.18 -13.29 28.19
CA TYR A 101 -13.52 -13.88 28.04
C TYR A 101 -13.77 -14.39 26.62
N VAL A 102 -13.46 -13.60 25.59
CA VAL A 102 -13.65 -13.98 24.19
C VAL A 102 -12.68 -15.09 23.76
N LYS A 103 -11.41 -15.05 24.19
CA LYS A 103 -10.40 -16.08 23.87
C LYS A 103 -10.79 -17.49 24.33
N HIS A 104 -11.60 -17.59 25.39
CA HIS A 104 -12.05 -18.87 25.94
C HIS A 104 -13.43 -19.31 25.44
N ALA A 105 -14.11 -18.49 24.64
CA ALA A 105 -15.40 -18.84 24.06
C ALA A 105 -15.23 -19.74 22.83
N PRO A 106 -16.14 -20.70 22.59
CA PRO A 106 -16.15 -21.46 21.35
C PRO A 106 -16.50 -20.55 20.16
N PRO A 107 -15.74 -20.58 19.06
CA PRO A 107 -16.04 -19.78 17.88
C PRO A 107 -17.26 -20.33 17.13
N ALA A 108 -18.14 -19.44 16.69
CA ALA A 108 -19.19 -19.76 15.72
C ALA A 108 -18.61 -19.99 14.33
N GLU A 109 -19.31 -20.80 13.53
CA GLU A 109 -18.96 -21.00 12.13
C GLU A 109 -19.36 -19.79 11.29
N TYR A 110 -18.44 -19.33 10.44
CA TYR A 110 -18.71 -18.25 9.51
C TYR A 110 -17.68 -18.23 8.36
N GLU A 111 -18.02 -17.55 7.28
CA GLU A 111 -17.12 -17.22 6.17
C GLU A 111 -17.34 -15.77 5.77
N GLU A 112 -16.25 -15.04 5.54
CA GLU A 112 -16.29 -13.70 4.98
C GLU A 112 -15.34 -13.60 3.79
N LYS A 113 -15.75 -12.73 2.86
CA LYS A 113 -14.91 -12.32 1.74
C LYS A 113 -14.64 -10.82 1.85
N LEU A 114 -13.40 -10.48 2.19
CA LEU A 114 -12.91 -9.11 2.32
C LEU A 114 -11.94 -8.77 1.20
N VAL A 115 -11.63 -7.48 1.06
CA VAL A 115 -10.72 -6.95 0.04
C VAL A 115 -9.79 -5.94 0.69
N TYR A 116 -8.50 -6.04 0.40
CA TYR A 116 -7.54 -4.95 0.64
C TYR A 116 -7.77 -3.85 -0.41
N SER A 117 -8.15 -2.66 0.02
CA SER A 117 -8.58 -1.60 -0.90
C SER A 117 -7.44 -1.08 -1.78
N ASP A 118 -6.23 -1.10 -1.25
CA ASP A 118 -5.01 -0.74 -1.95
C ASP A 118 -4.65 -1.82 -2.99
N THR A 119 -4.51 -3.08 -2.57
CA THR A 119 -4.01 -4.18 -3.41
C THR A 119 -5.04 -4.84 -4.29
N GLY A 120 -6.33 -4.73 -3.96
CA GLY A 120 -7.38 -5.55 -4.57
C GLY A 120 -7.28 -7.03 -4.21
N SER A 121 -6.36 -7.43 -3.31
CA SER A 121 -6.29 -8.78 -2.75
C SER A 121 -7.60 -9.15 -2.11
N THR A 122 -8.12 -10.31 -2.45
CA THR A 122 -9.31 -10.87 -1.83
C THR A 122 -8.89 -11.77 -0.67
N ILE A 123 -9.43 -11.51 0.50
CA ILE A 123 -9.28 -12.37 1.67
C ILE A 123 -10.53 -13.21 1.85
N ARG A 124 -10.35 -14.52 2.01
CA ARG A 124 -11.38 -15.44 2.49
C ARG A 124 -10.95 -15.97 3.85
N TYR A 125 -11.65 -15.57 4.89
CA TYR A 125 -11.35 -16.00 6.25
C TYR A 125 -12.62 -16.33 7.02
N GLY A 126 -12.49 -17.13 8.07
CA GLY A 126 -13.63 -17.61 8.82
C GLY A 126 -13.27 -18.68 9.84
N CYS A 127 -14.30 -19.32 10.38
CA CYS A 127 -14.18 -20.49 11.24
C CYS A 127 -15.03 -21.62 10.72
N LYS A 128 -14.48 -22.84 10.77
CA LYS A 128 -15.16 -24.08 10.42
C LYS A 128 -14.73 -25.18 11.37
N ASP A 129 -15.68 -25.96 11.90
CA ASP A 129 -15.42 -27.03 12.86
C ASP A 129 -14.59 -26.57 14.08
N GLY A 130 -14.79 -25.32 14.52
CA GLY A 130 -14.06 -24.70 15.62
C GLY A 130 -12.64 -24.20 15.28
N VAL A 131 -12.21 -24.32 14.02
CA VAL A 131 -10.87 -23.97 13.55
C VAL A 131 -10.93 -22.75 12.63
N GLY A 132 -10.11 -21.73 12.92
CA GLY A 132 -9.95 -20.56 12.06
C GLY A 132 -9.25 -20.92 10.75
N TYR A 133 -9.59 -20.22 9.67
CA TYR A 133 -8.86 -20.27 8.41
C TYR A 133 -8.75 -18.86 7.82
N PHE A 134 -7.67 -18.63 7.06
CA PHE A 134 -7.41 -17.39 6.38
C PHE A 134 -6.70 -17.69 5.06
N ASN A 135 -7.26 -17.21 3.96
CA ASN A 135 -6.71 -17.38 2.62
C ASN A 135 -6.69 -16.03 1.92
N GLU A 136 -5.49 -15.53 1.64
CA GLU A 136 -5.31 -14.39 0.75
C GLU A 136 -5.17 -14.88 -0.69
N CYS A 137 -5.97 -14.31 -1.58
CA CYS A 137 -5.87 -14.50 -3.01
C CYS A 137 -5.58 -13.16 -3.67
N LEU A 138 -4.35 -13.02 -4.17
CA LEU A 138 -3.98 -11.91 -5.01
C LEU A 138 -4.84 -11.96 -6.29
N PRO A 139 -5.34 -10.82 -6.81
CA PRO A 139 -6.17 -10.79 -8.03
C PRO A 139 -5.49 -11.38 -9.27
N PHE A 140 -4.17 -11.61 -9.20
CA PHE A 140 -3.34 -12.14 -10.27
C PHE A 140 -2.39 -13.25 -9.79
N ALA A 141 -2.80 -14.06 -8.80
CA ALA A 141 -1.97 -15.12 -8.19
C ALA A 141 -1.35 -16.12 -9.20
N ASP A 142 -1.97 -16.31 -10.38
CA ASP A 142 -1.45 -17.20 -11.44
C ASP A 142 -0.39 -16.55 -12.35
N VAL A 143 0.04 -15.32 -12.05
CA VAL A 143 1.07 -14.64 -12.84
C VAL A 143 2.45 -15.15 -12.40
N ALA A 144 2.92 -16.20 -13.07
CA ALA A 144 4.29 -16.64 -12.93
C ALA A 144 5.26 -15.52 -13.34
N PRO A 145 6.40 -15.35 -12.62
CA PRO A 145 7.46 -14.47 -13.07
C PRO A 145 7.90 -14.91 -14.47
N THR A 146 7.99 -13.96 -15.40
CA THR A 146 8.55 -14.28 -16.72
C THR A 146 10.06 -14.37 -16.54
N VAL A 147 10.56 -15.57 -16.23
CA VAL A 147 12.00 -15.85 -16.01
C VAL A 147 12.72 -16.01 -17.36
N GLY A 148 12.58 -15.00 -18.23
CA GLY A 148 13.46 -14.82 -19.40
C GLY A 148 14.55 -13.82 -19.06
N GLU A 149 15.71 -13.89 -19.71
CA GLU A 149 16.76 -12.88 -19.57
C GLU A 149 16.19 -11.47 -19.80
N LEU A 150 16.63 -10.50 -18.99
CA LEU A 150 16.28 -9.10 -19.25
C LEU A 150 16.71 -8.71 -20.68
N PRO A 151 15.95 -7.84 -21.35
CA PRO A 151 16.23 -7.48 -22.73
C PRO A 151 17.63 -6.89 -22.86
N GLN A 152 18.32 -7.20 -23.96
CA GLN A 152 19.54 -6.48 -24.32
C GLN A 152 19.16 -5.04 -24.68
N ILE A 153 19.86 -4.08 -24.10
CA ILE A 153 19.67 -2.66 -24.42
C ILE A 153 20.42 -2.28 -25.69
N ALA A 154 19.77 -1.47 -26.52
CA ALA A 154 20.36 -0.93 -27.74
C ALA A 154 21.38 0.18 -27.41
N PRO A 155 22.35 0.47 -28.30
CA PRO A 155 23.37 1.50 -28.05
C PRO A 155 22.79 2.88 -27.69
N ASN A 156 21.71 3.29 -28.33
CA ASN A 156 21.04 4.56 -28.05
C ASN A 156 20.33 4.58 -26.66
N GLN A 157 19.99 3.41 -26.11
CA GLN A 157 19.50 3.31 -24.73
C GLN A 157 20.66 3.37 -23.74
N LEU A 158 21.85 2.87 -24.11
CA LEU A 158 23.05 3.00 -23.27
C LEU A 158 23.51 4.46 -23.14
N ASP A 159 23.33 5.27 -24.19
CA ASP A 159 23.58 6.72 -24.17
C ASP A 159 22.74 7.47 -23.11
N GLU A 160 21.69 6.83 -22.56
CA GLU A 160 20.89 7.37 -21.45
C GLU A 160 21.63 7.41 -20.12
N LEU A 161 22.73 6.65 -19.99
CA LEU A 161 23.63 6.70 -18.85
C LEU A 161 24.50 7.97 -18.81
N THR A 162 24.40 8.84 -19.83
CA THR A 162 25.11 10.12 -19.84
C THR A 162 24.55 11.07 -18.78
N GLY A 163 25.46 11.68 -18.00
CA GLY A 163 25.12 12.45 -16.81
C GLY A 163 24.34 13.74 -17.09
N ILE A 164 23.44 14.07 -16.16
CA ILE A 164 22.75 15.35 -16.09
C ILE A 164 23.48 16.24 -15.10
N ASP A 165 23.70 17.50 -15.47
CA ASP A 165 24.25 18.48 -14.54
C ASP A 165 23.15 19.08 -13.65
N PHE A 166 23.26 18.82 -12.34
CA PHE A 166 22.36 19.32 -11.30
C PHE A 166 22.87 20.59 -10.59
N SER A 167 23.93 21.21 -11.11
CA SER A 167 24.50 22.44 -10.57
C SER A 167 23.48 23.59 -10.48
N ASN A 168 22.49 23.64 -11.37
CA ASN A 168 21.51 24.72 -11.49
C ASN A 168 20.18 24.50 -10.74
N ILE A 169 20.06 23.50 -9.86
CA ILE A 169 18.86 23.33 -9.02
C ILE A 169 18.87 24.39 -7.91
N ALA A 170 17.93 25.33 -8.01
CA ALA A 170 17.84 26.49 -7.14
C ALA A 170 17.24 26.22 -5.75
N ASP A 171 16.48 25.13 -5.58
CA ASP A 171 15.71 24.87 -4.35
C ASP A 171 16.50 24.03 -3.34
N GLU A 172 16.68 24.55 -2.11
CA GLU A 172 17.37 23.87 -1.01
C GLU A 172 16.54 22.74 -0.40
N ASP A 173 15.21 22.85 -0.41
CA ASP A 173 14.28 21.87 0.16
C ASP A 173 14.09 20.65 -0.76
N GLU A 174 14.36 20.79 -2.06
CA GLU A 174 14.32 19.70 -3.04
C GLU A 174 15.66 18.94 -3.17
N ARG A 175 16.72 19.37 -2.45
CA ARG A 175 18.05 18.76 -2.56
C ARG A 175 18.06 17.28 -2.23
N TRP A 176 17.20 16.82 -1.33
CA TRP A 176 17.20 15.40 -0.97
C TRP A 176 16.74 14.52 -2.15
N PHE A 177 15.75 14.93 -2.94
CA PHE A 177 15.25 14.14 -4.06
C PHE A 177 16.22 14.17 -5.24
N TRP A 178 16.77 15.35 -5.53
CA TRP A 178 17.60 15.56 -6.71
C TRP A 178 19.10 15.39 -6.50
N LYS A 179 19.60 15.53 -5.27
CA LYS A 179 21.04 15.52 -4.96
C LYS A 179 21.48 14.40 -4.03
N LYS A 180 20.57 13.71 -3.33
CA LYS A 180 20.94 12.51 -2.55
C LYS A 180 20.72 11.27 -3.40
N ASP A 181 21.75 10.44 -3.46
CA ASP A 181 21.66 9.14 -4.08
C ASP A 181 21.17 8.14 -3.02
N LEU A 182 20.00 7.56 -3.26
CA LEU A 182 19.35 6.61 -2.33
C LEU A 182 19.89 5.18 -2.49
N LEU A 183 21.18 5.05 -2.79
CA LEU A 183 21.82 3.78 -3.16
C LEU A 183 21.82 2.76 -2.03
N ASN A 184 21.70 3.20 -0.78
CA ASN A 184 21.76 2.31 0.38
C ASN A 184 20.45 1.55 0.65
N PHE A 185 19.36 1.91 -0.02
CA PHE A 185 18.01 1.34 0.24
C PHE A 185 17.30 0.87 -1.04
N SER A 186 17.88 1.11 -2.21
CA SER A 186 17.26 0.87 -3.50
C SER A 186 17.83 -0.39 -4.15
N SER A 187 16.94 -1.27 -4.62
CA SER A 187 17.32 -2.48 -5.37
C SER A 187 17.71 -2.17 -6.82
N ILE A 188 17.52 -0.92 -7.26
CA ILE A 188 17.96 -0.42 -8.58
C ILE A 188 18.86 0.82 -8.43
N HIS A 189 19.55 1.21 -9.50
CA HIS A 189 20.34 2.44 -9.52
C HIS A 189 19.43 3.68 -9.67
N PHE A 190 18.90 4.16 -8.53
CA PHE A 190 17.95 5.28 -8.48
C PHE A 190 18.35 6.52 -9.32
N PRO A 191 19.61 6.99 -9.29
CA PRO A 191 20.00 8.15 -10.10
C PRO A 191 19.73 7.94 -11.59
N THR A 192 19.97 6.74 -12.13
CA THR A 192 19.75 6.45 -13.55
C THR A 192 18.30 6.70 -13.98
N ILE A 193 17.33 6.19 -13.22
CA ILE A 193 15.91 6.33 -13.56
C ILE A 193 15.43 7.76 -13.32
N ARG A 194 15.79 8.35 -12.18
CA ARG A 194 15.43 9.74 -11.83
C ARG A 194 15.92 10.71 -12.90
N ASP A 195 17.18 10.56 -13.32
CA ASP A 195 17.85 11.48 -14.22
C ASP A 195 17.25 11.35 -15.63
N LEU A 196 17.15 10.12 -16.16
CA LEU A 196 16.50 9.85 -17.44
C LEU A 196 15.11 10.50 -17.52
N MET A 197 14.29 10.31 -16.48
CA MET A 197 12.93 10.85 -16.46
C MET A 197 12.91 12.36 -16.52
N ARG A 198 13.80 13.00 -15.77
CA ARG A 198 13.87 14.45 -15.71
C ARG A 198 14.32 15.05 -17.03
N LYS A 199 15.35 14.49 -17.67
CA LYS A 199 15.84 14.89 -19.00
C LYS A 199 14.72 14.86 -20.04
N ASP A 200 13.94 13.79 -20.03
CA ASP A 200 12.86 13.61 -20.99
C ASP A 200 11.67 14.54 -20.74
N VAL A 201 11.27 14.76 -19.48
CA VAL A 201 10.16 15.67 -19.18
C VAL A 201 10.57 17.13 -19.36
N SER A 202 11.85 17.46 -19.17
CA SER A 202 12.33 18.83 -19.35
C SER A 202 12.42 19.29 -20.80
N ARG A 203 12.12 18.44 -21.80
CA ARG A 203 12.21 18.76 -23.25
C ARG A 203 11.86 20.23 -23.56
N GLY A 204 12.83 20.95 -24.15
CA GLY A 204 12.69 22.36 -24.53
C GLY A 204 12.98 23.38 -23.41
N ARG A 205 13.30 22.95 -22.19
CA ARG A 205 13.76 23.82 -21.10
C ARG A 205 15.27 23.81 -21.00
N ALA A 206 15.85 24.97 -20.74
CA ALA A 206 17.28 25.12 -20.50
C ALA A 206 17.73 24.42 -19.20
N ASN A 207 16.80 24.25 -18.24
CA ASN A 207 17.08 23.69 -16.92
C ASN A 207 16.15 22.49 -16.61
N PRO A 208 16.63 21.54 -15.80
CA PRO A 208 15.80 20.44 -15.30
C PRO A 208 14.57 20.92 -14.50
N ILE A 209 13.46 20.17 -14.54
CA ILE A 209 12.20 20.57 -13.86
C ILE A 209 12.31 20.49 -12.32
N SER A 210 11.62 21.37 -11.58
CA SER A 210 11.46 21.28 -10.12
C SER A 210 10.30 20.37 -9.69
N LEU A 211 10.20 20.01 -8.40
CA LEU A 211 9.06 19.24 -7.89
C LEU A 211 7.75 20.03 -7.99
N GLU A 212 7.79 21.35 -7.80
CA GLU A 212 6.60 22.19 -8.00
C GLU A 212 6.15 22.23 -9.47
N GLN A 213 7.10 22.31 -10.41
CA GLN A 213 6.76 22.25 -11.84
C GLN A 213 6.20 20.88 -12.22
N LEU A 214 6.76 19.80 -11.66
CA LEU A 214 6.22 18.46 -11.81
C LEU A 214 4.81 18.37 -11.23
N ARG A 215 4.56 19.03 -10.09
CA ARG A 215 3.24 19.11 -9.48
C ARG A 215 2.20 19.73 -10.38
N GLU A 216 2.56 20.85 -10.99
CA GLU A 216 1.65 21.52 -11.91
C GLU A 216 1.33 20.64 -13.12
N ILE A 217 2.34 19.99 -13.72
CA ILE A 217 2.13 19.08 -14.86
C ILE A 217 1.24 17.90 -14.46
N ALA A 218 1.56 17.24 -13.34
CA ALA A 218 0.78 16.10 -12.83
C ALA A 218 -0.69 16.48 -12.60
N ARG A 219 -0.93 17.66 -12.00
CA ARG A 219 -2.27 18.19 -11.74
C ARG A 219 -3.05 18.42 -13.03
N VAL A 220 -2.42 19.03 -14.05
CA VAL A 220 -3.05 19.28 -15.37
C VAL A 220 -3.44 17.97 -16.06
N ASP A 221 -2.60 16.93 -15.95
CA ASP A 221 -2.88 15.59 -16.49
C ASP A 221 -3.81 14.74 -15.58
N GLY A 222 -4.26 15.34 -14.48
CA GLY A 222 -5.17 14.76 -13.50
C GLY A 222 -4.56 13.64 -12.66
N PHE A 223 -3.24 13.50 -12.61
CA PHE A 223 -2.62 12.65 -11.60
C PHE A 223 -2.83 13.34 -10.24
N GLU A 224 -3.55 12.68 -9.32
CA GLU A 224 -3.74 13.15 -7.94
C GLU A 224 -2.43 12.97 -7.19
N ALA A 225 -1.51 13.87 -7.43
CA ALA A 225 -0.20 13.78 -6.87
C ALA A 225 -0.18 14.53 -5.54
N VAL A 226 -0.12 13.74 -4.46
CA VAL A 226 0.10 14.25 -3.11
C VAL A 226 1.58 14.56 -2.98
N PHE A 227 1.96 15.72 -3.48
CA PHE A 227 3.28 16.24 -3.23
C PHE A 227 3.24 16.94 -1.88
N GLY A 228 3.97 16.42 -0.93
CA GLY A 228 4.50 17.17 0.19
C GLY A 228 5.92 16.68 0.39
N ALA A 229 6.79 17.47 0.98
CA ALA A 229 8.11 17.01 1.43
C ALA A 229 8.06 15.88 2.48
N GLN A 230 6.91 15.19 2.64
CA GLN A 230 6.65 14.20 3.67
C GLN A 230 7.02 12.78 3.25
N SER A 231 7.02 12.45 1.95
CA SER A 231 7.49 11.12 1.49
C SER A 231 8.12 11.17 0.10
N ALA A 232 9.30 10.57 0.01
CA ALA A 232 10.15 10.56 -1.18
C ALA A 232 9.59 9.71 -2.33
N GLU A 233 8.83 8.72 -1.93
CA GLU A 233 8.14 7.72 -2.70
C GLU A 233 7.07 8.36 -3.58
N MET A 234 6.23 9.24 -3.00
CA MET A 234 5.13 9.88 -3.74
C MET A 234 5.64 10.87 -4.79
N ALA A 235 6.77 11.53 -4.53
CA ALA A 235 7.45 12.36 -5.53
C ALA A 235 7.94 11.51 -6.71
N LEU A 236 8.53 10.34 -6.45
CA LEU A 236 8.96 9.42 -7.49
C LEU A 236 7.78 8.86 -8.29
N VAL A 237 6.72 8.36 -7.64
CA VAL A 237 5.52 7.84 -8.31
C VAL A 237 4.95 8.88 -9.28
N SER A 238 4.92 10.14 -8.85
CA SER A 238 4.41 11.24 -9.68
C SER A 238 5.33 11.54 -10.87
N LEU A 239 6.65 11.61 -10.64
CA LEU A 239 7.64 11.81 -11.71
C LEU A 239 7.52 10.71 -12.77
N VAL A 240 7.50 9.45 -12.34
CA VAL A 240 7.45 8.29 -13.23
C VAL A 240 6.13 8.26 -13.99
N SER A 241 5.00 8.56 -13.33
CA SER A 241 3.67 8.60 -13.97
C SER A 241 3.61 9.66 -15.08
N VAL A 242 4.06 10.89 -14.78
CA VAL A 242 4.11 12.00 -15.73
C VAL A 242 5.08 11.70 -16.87
N TRP A 243 6.28 11.20 -16.54
CA TRP A 243 7.25 10.80 -17.55
C TRP A 243 6.66 9.76 -18.50
N ALA A 244 6.06 8.69 -17.98
CA ALA A 244 5.47 7.64 -18.81
C ALA A 244 4.32 8.21 -19.65
N TRP A 245 3.51 9.13 -19.11
CA TRP A 245 2.41 9.77 -19.81
C TRP A 245 2.86 10.56 -21.05
N HIS A 246 3.90 11.38 -20.89
CA HIS A 246 4.41 12.30 -21.91
C HIS A 246 5.39 11.68 -22.90
N THR A 247 6.13 10.65 -22.47
CA THR A 247 7.25 10.11 -23.25
C THR A 247 6.91 8.82 -23.97
N THR A 248 5.67 8.34 -23.87
CA THR A 248 5.21 7.10 -24.51
C THR A 248 4.08 7.35 -25.50
N GLU A 249 4.07 6.56 -26.58
CA GLU A 249 3.06 6.58 -27.62
C GLU A 249 1.65 6.24 -27.06
N GLY A 250 0.62 6.56 -27.84
CA GLY A 250 -0.76 6.15 -27.58
C GLY A 250 -1.66 7.26 -27.04
N LYS A 251 -2.98 7.06 -27.25
CA LYS A 251 -4.03 8.04 -26.93
C LYS A 251 -4.18 8.20 -25.41
N ALA A 252 -4.45 9.45 -24.99
CA ALA A 252 -4.81 9.79 -23.62
C ALA A 252 -6.13 9.10 -23.24
N THR A 253 -6.03 7.96 -22.54
CA THR A 253 -7.18 7.14 -22.11
C THR A 253 -7.03 6.81 -20.63
N LYS A 254 -8.16 6.48 -19.97
CA LYS A 254 -8.14 5.97 -18.58
C LYS A 254 -7.22 4.76 -18.43
N LYS A 255 -7.19 3.88 -19.45
CA LYS A 255 -6.30 2.73 -19.48
C LYS A 255 -4.83 3.14 -19.53
N LYS A 256 -4.42 4.02 -20.45
CA LYS A 256 -3.03 4.50 -20.54
C LYS A 256 -2.60 5.10 -19.21
N LYS A 257 -3.46 5.92 -18.59
CA LYS A 257 -3.21 6.53 -17.29
C LYS A 257 -2.98 5.47 -16.20
N LEU A 258 -3.83 4.46 -16.12
CA LEU A 258 -3.67 3.34 -15.19
C LEU A 258 -2.36 2.57 -15.42
N ASP A 259 -1.98 2.33 -16.68
CA ASP A 259 -0.72 1.66 -17.03
C ASP A 259 0.49 2.53 -16.62
N CYS A 260 0.46 3.85 -16.84
CA CYS A 260 1.50 4.77 -16.38
C CYS A 260 1.63 4.80 -14.85
N THR A 261 0.51 4.84 -14.12
CA THR A 261 0.52 4.80 -12.65
C THR A 261 1.00 3.45 -12.13
N SER A 262 0.58 2.34 -12.74
CA SER A 262 1.03 1.00 -12.37
C SER A 262 2.53 0.83 -12.59
N PHE A 263 3.04 1.34 -13.72
CA PHE A 263 4.47 1.41 -14.02
C PHE A 263 5.23 2.18 -12.93
N ALA A 264 4.71 3.34 -12.53
CA ALA A 264 5.29 4.16 -11.48
C ALA A 264 5.38 3.47 -10.13
N TRP A 265 4.35 2.71 -9.74
CA TRP A 265 4.37 1.95 -8.49
C TRP A 265 5.38 0.80 -8.50
N THR A 266 5.58 0.11 -9.64
CA THR A 266 6.65 -0.88 -9.76
C THR A 266 8.03 -0.25 -9.57
N ILE A 267 8.28 0.92 -10.19
CA ILE A 267 9.56 1.63 -10.03
C ILE A 267 9.73 2.13 -8.60
N SER A 268 8.66 2.62 -7.94
CA SER A 268 8.71 3.06 -6.55
C SER A 268 9.05 1.91 -5.60
N ARG A 269 8.44 0.73 -5.79
CA ARG A 269 8.79 -0.49 -5.07
C ARG A 269 10.28 -0.81 -5.20
N ALA A 270 10.82 -0.73 -6.42
CA ALA A 270 12.21 -1.04 -6.69
C ALA A 270 13.21 -0.06 -6.05
N VAL A 271 12.79 1.17 -5.74
CA VAL A 271 13.64 2.20 -5.14
C VAL A 271 13.49 2.28 -3.62
N TYR A 272 12.27 2.13 -3.11
CA TYR A 272 11.95 2.40 -1.70
C TYR A 272 11.37 1.20 -0.95
N GLY A 273 11.17 0.06 -1.62
CA GLY A 273 10.48 -1.09 -1.06
C GLY A 273 8.98 -0.85 -0.82
N LEU A 274 8.41 0.28 -1.28
CA LEU A 274 7.01 0.62 -1.08
C LEU A 274 6.12 -0.05 -2.13
N TYR A 275 5.16 -0.83 -1.66
CA TYR A 275 4.19 -1.50 -2.53
C TYR A 275 2.99 -0.58 -2.78
N GLY A 276 2.73 -0.32 -4.05
CA GLY A 276 1.40 0.08 -4.50
C GLY A 276 0.60 -1.17 -4.86
N GLY A 277 -0.70 -1.13 -4.67
CA GLY A 277 -1.52 -2.30 -4.85
C GLY A 277 -1.59 -2.90 -6.27
N ASN A 278 -2.26 -4.04 -6.46
CA ASN A 278 -2.29 -4.74 -7.75
C ASN A 278 -3.33 -4.14 -8.71
N PHE A 279 -2.99 -2.97 -9.29
CA PHE A 279 -3.86 -2.22 -10.21
C PHE A 279 -4.40 -3.01 -11.41
N ASN A 280 -3.59 -3.89 -12.00
CA ASN A 280 -3.99 -4.76 -13.11
C ASN A 280 -3.00 -5.92 -13.33
N LYS A 281 -3.32 -6.82 -14.29
CA LYS A 281 -2.49 -7.99 -14.62
C LYS A 281 -1.07 -7.64 -15.07
N ASN A 282 -0.88 -6.49 -15.72
CA ASN A 282 0.46 -6.04 -16.11
C ASN A 282 1.25 -5.55 -14.90
N HIS A 283 0.60 -4.91 -13.91
CA HIS A 283 1.25 -4.55 -12.66
C HIS A 283 1.74 -5.78 -11.89
N ALA A 284 0.90 -6.82 -11.78
CA ALA A 284 1.31 -8.07 -11.17
C ALA A 284 2.49 -8.73 -11.91
N ARG A 285 2.50 -8.70 -13.25
CA ARG A 285 3.63 -9.20 -14.05
C ARG A 285 4.92 -8.42 -13.80
N ALA A 286 4.82 -7.10 -13.69
CA ALA A 286 5.93 -6.23 -13.40
C ALA A 286 6.51 -6.48 -12.00
N ASN A 287 5.63 -6.68 -11.02
CA ASN A 287 5.99 -7.06 -9.65
C ASN A 287 6.66 -8.44 -9.58
N ALA A 288 6.12 -9.45 -10.27
CA ALA A 288 6.73 -10.77 -10.35
C ALA A 288 8.10 -10.72 -11.06
N LEU A 289 8.25 -9.87 -12.09
CA LEU A 289 9.55 -9.63 -12.73
C LEU A 289 10.54 -9.02 -11.72
N PHE A 290 10.12 -8.02 -10.95
CA PHE A 290 10.97 -7.40 -9.93
C PHE A 290 11.45 -8.44 -8.91
N GLU A 291 10.55 -9.25 -8.35
CA GLU A 291 10.91 -10.32 -7.40
C GLU A 291 11.92 -11.32 -7.98
N ALA A 292 11.83 -11.63 -9.27
CA ALA A 292 12.76 -12.56 -9.92
C ALA A 292 14.15 -11.97 -10.20
N TYR A 293 14.29 -10.63 -10.13
CA TYR A 293 15.48 -9.89 -10.55
C TYR A 293 16.04 -8.94 -9.50
N GLU A 294 15.38 -8.73 -8.37
CA GLU A 294 15.79 -7.79 -7.33
C GLU A 294 17.26 -7.98 -6.93
N ASP A 295 17.66 -9.20 -6.59
CA ASP A 295 19.03 -9.54 -6.19
C ASP A 295 20.04 -9.55 -7.36
N LYS A 296 19.58 -9.39 -8.60
CA LYS A 296 20.40 -9.45 -9.82
C LYS A 296 20.69 -8.07 -10.40
N ILE A 297 19.97 -7.03 -9.98
CA ILE A 297 20.19 -5.67 -10.48
C ILE A 297 21.35 -5.06 -9.68
N SER A 298 22.51 -4.94 -10.32
CA SER A 298 23.75 -4.51 -9.64
C SER A 298 24.41 -3.28 -10.26
N SER A 299 23.89 -2.83 -11.40
CA SER A 299 24.51 -1.77 -12.19
C SER A 299 23.47 -0.81 -12.79
N PRO A 300 23.91 0.39 -13.23
CA PRO A 300 23.09 1.28 -14.06
C PRO A 300 22.57 0.61 -15.33
N GLU A 301 23.36 -0.29 -15.92
CA GLU A 301 22.96 -1.06 -17.10
C GLU A 301 21.82 -2.03 -16.79
N ASP A 302 21.96 -2.83 -15.73
CA ASP A 302 20.90 -3.75 -15.27
C ASP A 302 19.63 -2.99 -14.90
N THR A 303 19.78 -1.79 -14.34
CA THR A 303 18.66 -0.89 -14.02
C THR A 303 17.90 -0.48 -15.28
N LEU A 304 18.61 -0.10 -16.36
CA LEU A 304 17.96 0.20 -17.65
C LEU A 304 17.31 -1.05 -18.25
N ARG A 305 17.98 -2.20 -18.20
CA ARG A 305 17.42 -3.47 -18.70
C ARG A 305 16.11 -3.83 -17.99
N PHE A 306 16.09 -3.72 -16.65
CA PHE A 306 14.89 -3.90 -15.84
C PHE A 306 13.81 -2.88 -16.22
N PHE A 307 14.16 -1.60 -16.27
CA PHE A 307 13.25 -0.52 -16.64
C PHE A 307 12.56 -0.74 -17.99
N TYR A 308 13.32 -1.13 -19.01
CA TYR A 308 12.77 -1.43 -20.34
C TYR A 308 11.92 -2.69 -20.36
N ALA A 309 12.27 -3.73 -19.60
CA ALA A 309 11.42 -4.89 -19.44
C ALA A 309 10.06 -4.54 -18.80
N VAL A 310 10.06 -3.68 -17.78
CA VAL A 310 8.83 -3.19 -17.16
C VAL A 310 8.02 -2.36 -18.16
N LEU A 311 8.64 -1.46 -18.94
CA LEU A 311 7.95 -0.71 -20.00
C LEU A 311 7.25 -1.62 -21.02
N ASP A 312 7.93 -2.70 -21.43
CA ASP A 312 7.39 -3.67 -22.39
C ASP A 312 6.20 -4.43 -21.82
N ILE A 313 6.22 -4.80 -20.53
CA ILE A 313 5.08 -5.43 -19.83
C ILE A 313 3.82 -4.54 -19.93
N PHE A 314 3.98 -3.22 -19.75
CA PHE A 314 2.88 -2.27 -19.88
C PHE A 314 2.58 -1.84 -21.33
N LYS A 315 3.39 -2.28 -22.31
CA LYS A 315 3.30 -1.89 -23.72
C LYS A 315 3.46 -0.38 -23.92
N LEU A 316 4.27 0.25 -23.07
CA LEU A 316 4.55 1.68 -23.08
C LEU A 316 5.74 1.97 -24.01
N LYS A 317 5.46 2.10 -25.31
CA LYS A 317 6.49 2.38 -26.31
C LYS A 317 6.93 3.83 -26.25
N ARG A 318 8.23 4.09 -26.04
CA ARG A 318 8.75 5.47 -25.97
C ARG A 318 8.62 6.20 -27.32
N LEU A 319 8.29 7.48 -27.26
CA LEU A 319 8.32 8.39 -28.40
C LEU A 319 9.76 8.50 -28.90
N LYS A 320 9.93 8.43 -30.22
CA LYS A 320 11.23 8.75 -30.83
C LYS A 320 11.58 10.19 -30.46
N VAL A 321 12.78 10.38 -29.92
CA VAL A 321 13.36 11.71 -29.78
C VAL A 321 13.76 12.11 -31.20
N GLU A 322 13.13 13.16 -31.74
CA GLU A 322 13.59 13.80 -32.98
C GLU A 322 14.85 14.62 -32.72
#